data_AF-A0A355A4V9-F1
#
_entry.id   AF-A0A355A4V9-F1
#
_cell.length_a   1.000
_cell.length_b   1.000
_cell.length_c   1.000
_cell.angle_alpha   90.00
_cell.angle_beta   90.00
_cell.angle_gamma   90.00
#
_symmetry.space_group_name_H-M   'P 1'
#
loop_
_entity.id
_entity.type
_entity.pdbx_description
1 polymer ?
#
loop_
_entity_poly.entity_id
_entity_poly.type
_entity_poly.pdbx_seq_one_letter_code
_entity_poly.pdbx_strand_id
1 'polypeptide(L)'
;RRELRFLPEVSFLPSTTYKAEINTGLVSAEGKYLSGKRTMDFSTARFQIESTNVSFVTPGDNKGLILQARIGFNYPVSPVELEKSLKIRLPGSNKDLAYTLDTEENSLYFTAFSEPLALTEKEQKVTITLPKGFRCVNGQMGLAGEYRYQTILGVKKPLKIINATLKGENSKYWIAIQCSEQVDAETAAGFIEIKPQIDFQVEVEKELLVIKSNQFKAGENYNLRLNSGLPAVNGLPLAKDFVTVITLEDMEPGLNFNSAGRYLSSKGYLNLGLETVNVERVNLEISQIYANNIIPFLNQLDYYNQDYCYNSQLPYLGKLVKSENIEPVSAKNEVVTTP
;
A
#
# COMPACT_ATOMS: atom_id res chain seq x y z
N ARG A 1 -0.23 59.38 31.96
CA ARG A 1 -0.88 59.01 33.25
C ARG A 1 0.16 58.27 34.07
N ARG A 2 0.43 58.66 35.33
CA ARG A 2 1.34 57.91 36.21
C ARG A 2 0.52 56.80 36.87
N GLU A 3 0.89 55.55 36.66
CA GLU A 3 0.14 54.38 37.13
C GLU A 3 1.08 53.44 37.90
N LEU A 4 0.63 52.94 39.05
CA LEU A 4 1.29 51.87 39.79
C LEU A 4 0.83 50.53 39.23
N ARG A 5 1.77 49.69 38.79
CA ARG A 5 1.48 48.38 38.18
C ARG A 5 2.05 47.27 39.04
N PHE A 6 1.23 46.26 39.30
CA PHE A 6 1.64 45.02 39.95
C PHE A 6 1.67 43.92 38.89
N LEU A 7 2.84 43.34 38.69
CA LEU A 7 3.05 42.25 37.74
C LEU A 7 3.51 41.03 38.53
N PRO A 8 2.96 39.84 38.27
CA PRO A 8 3.40 38.64 38.94
C PRO A 8 4.82 38.27 38.46
N GLU A 9 5.66 37.81 39.39
CA GLU A 9 7.03 37.36 39.07
C GLU A 9 7.05 35.97 38.42
N VAL A 10 5.99 35.19 38.61
CA VAL A 10 5.80 33.86 38.05
C VAL A 10 4.51 33.77 37.26
N SER A 11 4.51 32.93 36.22
CA SER A 11 3.30 32.66 35.45
C SER A 11 2.20 32.07 36.34
N PHE A 12 0.96 32.52 36.11
CA PHE A 12 -0.21 31.91 36.74
C PHE A 12 -0.35 30.44 36.33
N LEU A 13 -0.79 29.60 37.26
CA LEU A 13 -1.08 28.20 37.03
C LEU A 13 -2.26 28.04 36.06
N PRO A 14 -2.24 26.98 35.24
CA PRO A 14 -3.33 26.71 34.30
C PRO A 14 -4.64 26.44 35.04
N SER A 15 -5.77 26.77 34.42
CA SER A 15 -7.12 26.49 34.93
C SER A 15 -7.24 26.63 36.45
N THR A 16 -6.98 27.83 36.95
CA THR A 16 -6.91 28.14 38.39
C THR A 16 -7.59 29.47 38.66
N THR A 17 -8.32 29.54 39.78
CA THR A 17 -8.92 30.78 40.26
C THR A 17 -8.00 31.43 41.27
N TYR A 18 -7.77 32.72 41.09
CA TYR A 18 -6.94 33.57 41.91
C TYR A 18 -7.79 34.65 42.56
N LYS A 19 -7.40 35.02 43.77
CA LYS A 19 -7.92 36.19 44.48
C LYS A 19 -6.78 37.16 44.70
N ALA A 20 -6.85 38.32 44.05
CA ALA A 20 -5.96 39.43 44.33
C ALA A 20 -6.53 40.25 45.49
N GLU A 21 -5.67 40.58 46.45
CA GLU A 21 -6.01 41.42 47.59
C GLU A 21 -4.99 42.56 47.73
N ILE A 22 -5.49 43.79 47.76
CA ILE A 22 -4.68 44.99 47.97
C ILE A 22 -4.50 45.19 49.47
N ASN A 23 -3.25 45.11 49.93
CA ASN A 23 -2.88 45.29 51.32
C ASN A 23 -3.47 46.61 51.90
N THR A 24 -4.05 46.53 53.09
CA THR A 24 -4.67 47.65 53.80
C THR A 24 -3.68 48.78 54.11
N GLY A 25 -2.40 48.47 54.29
CA GLY A 25 -1.33 49.43 54.54
C GLY A 25 -0.86 50.23 53.31
N LEU A 26 -1.37 49.94 52.10
CA LEU A 26 -1.02 50.70 50.90
C LEU A 26 -1.71 52.08 50.92
N VAL A 27 -0.91 53.12 51.15
CA VAL A 27 -1.31 54.53 51.21
C VAL A 27 -0.62 55.34 50.11
N SER A 28 -1.24 56.44 49.67
CA SER A 28 -0.60 57.37 48.74
C SER A 28 0.58 58.10 49.40
N ALA A 29 1.42 58.76 48.59
CA ALA A 29 2.50 59.62 49.09
C ALA A 29 2.01 60.76 50.00
N GLU A 30 0.71 61.08 49.95
CA GLU A 30 0.04 62.09 50.79
C GLU A 30 -0.68 61.46 52.00
N GLY A 31 -0.47 60.16 52.26
CA GLY A 31 -1.11 59.44 53.38
C GLY A 31 -2.58 59.09 53.17
N LYS A 32 -3.11 59.22 51.95
CA LYS A 32 -4.52 58.90 51.65
C LYS A 32 -4.68 57.40 51.40
N TYR A 33 -5.69 56.80 52.00
CA TYR A 33 -6.07 55.43 51.73
C TYR A 33 -6.68 55.27 50.34
N LEU A 34 -6.40 54.13 49.70
CA LEU A 34 -7.09 53.74 48.47
C LEU A 34 -8.56 53.42 48.77
N SER A 35 -9.48 54.05 48.04
CA SER A 35 -10.92 53.77 48.09
C SER A 35 -11.34 52.78 47.00
N GLY A 36 -12.44 52.06 47.21
CA GLY A 36 -12.99 51.09 46.24
C GLY A 36 -12.74 49.62 46.60
N LYS A 37 -13.01 48.72 45.64
CA LYS A 37 -12.92 47.27 45.82
C LYS A 37 -11.43 46.86 45.96
N ARG A 38 -11.07 46.26 47.10
CA ARG A 38 -9.69 45.82 47.40
C ARG A 38 -9.43 44.35 47.10
N THR A 39 -10.49 43.60 46.83
CA THR A 39 -10.43 42.18 46.47
C THR A 39 -10.98 41.97 45.07
N MET A 40 -10.29 41.16 44.27
CA MET A 40 -10.73 40.82 42.94
C MET A 40 -10.43 39.36 42.65
N ASP A 41 -11.45 38.62 42.24
CA ASP A 41 -11.30 37.25 41.78
C ASP A 41 -11.13 37.27 40.26
N PHE A 42 -10.20 36.47 39.77
CA PHE A 42 -9.99 36.23 38.35
C PHE A 42 -9.52 34.78 38.15
N SER A 43 -9.61 34.28 36.92
CA SER A 43 -9.19 32.92 36.61
C SER A 43 -8.34 32.91 35.36
N THR A 44 -7.36 32.00 35.30
CA THR A 44 -6.75 31.62 34.03
C THR A 44 -7.77 30.88 33.15
N ALA A 45 -7.48 30.72 31.86
CA ALA A 45 -8.40 30.05 30.95
C ALA A 45 -8.78 28.68 31.51
N ARG A 46 -10.05 28.29 31.32
CA ARG A 46 -10.52 27.00 31.80
C ARG A 46 -9.87 25.89 30.98
N PHE A 47 -9.45 24.82 31.64
CA PHE A 47 -8.98 23.62 30.97
C PHE A 47 -10.08 23.04 30.07
N GLN A 48 -9.72 22.79 28.81
CA GLN A 48 -10.63 22.28 27.78
C GLN A 48 -9.88 21.47 26.73
N ILE A 49 -10.63 20.63 26.01
CA ILE A 49 -10.16 19.99 24.78
C ILE A 49 -10.30 21.02 23.66
N GLU A 50 -9.22 21.30 22.95
CA GLU A 50 -9.21 22.20 21.80
C GLU A 50 -9.50 21.48 20.49
N SER A 51 -9.07 20.22 20.37
CA SER A 51 -9.29 19.44 19.16
C SER A 51 -9.36 17.94 19.44
N THR A 52 -10.10 17.23 18.59
CA THR A 52 -10.08 15.77 18.51
C THR A 52 -10.22 15.38 17.05
N ASN A 53 -9.20 14.72 16.52
CA ASN A 53 -9.17 14.20 15.16
C ASN A 53 -9.05 12.69 15.24
N VAL A 54 -9.95 11.97 14.56
CA VAL A 54 -9.96 10.51 14.58
C VAL A 54 -9.81 9.97 13.16
N SER A 55 -8.88 9.03 13.01
CA SER A 55 -8.70 8.23 11.80
C SER A 55 -8.71 6.75 12.14
N PHE A 56 -9.02 5.92 11.14
CA PHE A 56 -8.96 4.47 11.26
C PHE A 56 -7.88 3.96 10.31
N VAL A 57 -6.95 3.16 10.84
CA VAL A 57 -5.80 2.65 10.08
C VAL A 57 -5.78 1.13 10.12
N THR A 58 -5.42 0.52 8.99
CA THR A 58 -5.28 -0.94 8.91
C THR A 58 -3.90 -1.34 9.44
N PRO A 59 -3.79 -2.22 10.45
CA PRO A 59 -2.53 -2.78 10.89
C PRO A 59 -1.96 -3.72 9.81
N GLY A 60 -0.64 -3.89 9.77
CA GLY A 60 0.03 -4.67 8.73
C GLY A 60 -0.36 -6.16 8.66
N ASP A 61 -1.05 -6.69 9.68
CA ASP A 61 -1.54 -8.07 9.77
C ASP A 61 -3.05 -8.21 9.48
N ASN A 62 -3.71 -7.15 9.02
CA ASN A 62 -5.10 -7.12 8.52
C ASN A 62 -6.18 -7.58 9.53
N LYS A 63 -5.91 -7.52 10.84
CA LYS A 63 -6.85 -7.95 11.91
C LYS A 63 -7.94 -6.94 12.29
N GLY A 64 -8.37 -6.09 11.36
CA GLY A 64 -9.37 -5.03 11.61
C GLY A 64 -8.77 -3.63 11.52
N LEU A 65 -9.43 -2.63 12.11
CA LEU A 65 -8.96 -1.23 12.08
C LEU A 65 -8.53 -0.77 13.46
N ILE A 66 -7.39 -0.10 13.55
CA ILE A 66 -6.96 0.62 14.74
C ILE A 66 -7.55 2.02 14.68
N LEU A 67 -8.26 2.42 15.75
CA LEU A 67 -8.66 3.80 15.94
C LEU A 67 -7.46 4.61 16.41
N GLN A 68 -7.13 5.67 15.68
CA GLN A 68 -6.12 6.65 16.03
C GLN A 68 -6.81 7.98 16.35
N ALA A 69 -6.86 8.36 17.64
CA ALA A 69 -7.48 9.59 18.10
C ALA A 69 -6.43 10.58 18.61
N ARG A 70 -6.19 11.64 17.83
CA ARG A 70 -5.33 12.75 18.23
C ARG A 70 -6.14 13.79 18.98
N ILE A 71 -5.85 13.98 20.25
CA ILE A 71 -6.55 14.88 21.16
C ILE A 71 -5.59 16.02 21.53
N GLY A 72 -6.05 17.26 21.31
CA GLY A 72 -5.32 18.48 21.67
C GLY A 72 -5.99 19.19 22.85
N PHE A 73 -5.17 19.63 23.80
CA PHE A 73 -5.59 20.32 25.02
C PHE A 73 -4.97 21.72 25.08
N ASN A 74 -5.67 22.65 25.72
CA ASN A 74 -5.14 24.01 25.91
C ASN A 74 -4.07 24.12 27.01
N TYR A 75 -3.90 23.07 27.83
CA TYR A 75 -2.89 22.97 28.87
C TYR A 75 -2.32 21.56 28.98
N PRO A 76 -1.06 21.38 29.45
CA PRO A 76 -0.42 20.08 29.50
C PRO A 76 -1.18 19.09 30.37
N VAL A 77 -1.36 17.87 29.89
CA VAL A 77 -2.04 16.77 30.59
C VAL A 77 -1.02 15.68 30.93
N SER A 78 -1.24 14.99 32.05
CA SER A 78 -0.43 13.82 32.40
C SER A 78 -0.93 12.58 31.66
N PRO A 79 -0.06 11.81 30.97
CA PRO A 79 -0.46 10.60 30.26
C PRO A 79 -1.05 9.56 31.21
N VAL A 80 -0.49 9.42 32.42
CA VAL A 80 -0.97 8.47 33.43
C VAL A 80 -2.40 8.79 33.87
N GLU A 81 -2.72 10.07 34.07
CA GLU A 81 -4.08 10.47 34.43
C GLU A 81 -5.04 10.42 33.24
N LEU A 82 -4.53 10.71 32.04
CA LEU A 82 -5.29 10.56 30.79
C LEU A 82 -5.66 9.09 30.56
N GLU A 83 -4.73 8.17 30.72
CA GLU A 83 -4.93 6.72 30.52
C GLU A 83 -6.02 6.16 31.46
N LYS A 84 -6.04 6.61 32.72
CA LYS A 84 -7.06 6.21 33.69
C LYS A 84 -8.46 6.78 33.39
N SER A 85 -8.51 7.94 32.72
CA SER A 85 -9.73 8.75 32.61
C SER A 85 -10.39 8.67 31.23
N LEU A 86 -9.59 8.56 30.17
CA LEU A 86 -10.04 8.49 28.79
C LEU A 86 -10.67 7.12 28.56
N LYS A 87 -11.90 7.12 28.05
CA LYS A 87 -12.63 5.90 27.72
C LYS A 87 -13.02 5.92 26.27
N ILE A 88 -12.78 4.80 25.59
CA ILE A 88 -13.20 4.57 24.21
C ILE A 88 -14.17 3.40 24.22
N ARG A 89 -15.39 3.58 23.70
CA ARG A 89 -16.46 2.57 23.75
C ARG A 89 -17.12 2.33 22.41
N LEU A 90 -17.42 1.07 22.14
CA LEU A 90 -18.32 0.63 21.08
C LEU A 90 -19.80 0.66 21.53
N PRO A 91 -20.75 0.77 20.59
CA PRO A 91 -22.17 0.80 20.94
C PRO A 91 -22.59 -0.54 21.56
N GLY A 92 -23.35 -0.49 22.66
CA GLY A 92 -23.84 -1.67 23.37
C GLY A 92 -22.80 -2.43 24.20
N SER A 93 -21.53 -1.99 24.21
CA SER A 93 -20.50 -2.53 25.10
C SER A 93 -20.46 -1.76 26.42
N ASN A 94 -20.45 -2.50 27.53
CA ASN A 94 -20.13 -1.94 28.86
C ASN A 94 -18.62 -1.93 29.16
N LYS A 95 -17.81 -2.57 28.31
CA LYS A 95 -16.36 -2.64 28.45
C LYS A 95 -15.70 -1.54 27.62
N ASP A 96 -14.75 -0.83 28.25
CA ASP A 96 -13.88 0.14 27.60
C ASP A 96 -12.86 -0.60 26.73
N LEU A 97 -12.60 -0.09 25.51
CA LEU A 97 -11.57 -0.62 24.63
C LEU A 97 -10.19 -0.38 25.23
N ALA A 98 -9.31 -1.37 25.09
CA ALA A 98 -7.90 -1.15 25.39
C ALA A 98 -7.28 -0.19 24.37
N TYR A 99 -6.33 0.63 24.81
CA TYR A 99 -5.58 1.53 23.95
C TYR A 99 -4.20 1.82 24.53
N THR A 100 -3.31 2.37 23.71
CA THR A 100 -2.01 2.91 24.11
C THR A 100 -1.91 4.39 23.71
N LEU A 101 -1.03 5.14 24.39
CA LEU A 101 -0.73 6.53 24.05
C LEU A 101 0.62 6.62 23.30
N ASP A 102 0.78 7.65 22.47
CA ASP A 102 2.01 7.92 21.71
C ASP A 102 3.17 8.47 22.56
N THR A 103 2.90 8.98 23.75
CA THR A 103 3.90 9.56 24.64
C THR A 103 3.60 9.30 26.11
N GLU A 104 4.66 9.15 26.89
CA GLU A 104 4.63 9.00 28.35
C GLU A 104 4.98 10.31 29.10
N GLU A 105 5.18 11.40 28.36
CA GLU A 105 5.48 12.71 28.94
C GLU A 105 4.24 13.62 29.00
N ASN A 106 4.29 14.62 29.89
CA ASN A 106 3.26 15.64 29.95
C ASN A 106 3.22 16.45 28.65
N SER A 107 2.08 16.47 27.96
CA SER A 107 1.96 17.05 26.62
C SER A 107 0.65 17.81 26.43
N LEU A 108 0.61 18.69 25.43
CA LEU A 108 -0.63 19.30 24.93
C LEU A 108 -1.37 18.40 23.94
N TYR A 109 -0.66 17.43 23.35
CA TYR A 109 -1.19 16.55 22.32
C TYR A 109 -0.89 15.10 22.67
N PHE A 110 -1.91 14.26 22.56
CA PHE A 110 -1.80 12.83 22.71
C PHE A 110 -2.50 12.14 21.55
N THR A 111 -1.94 11.02 21.13
CA THR A 111 -2.57 10.12 20.15
C THR A 111 -2.86 8.80 20.83
N ALA A 112 -4.15 8.46 20.98
CA ALA A 112 -4.58 7.17 21.48
C ALA A 112 -4.77 6.17 20.32
N PHE A 113 -4.17 4.99 20.43
CA PHE A 113 -4.31 3.88 19.50
C PHE A 113 -5.08 2.74 20.15
N SER A 114 -6.27 2.41 19.64
CA SER A 114 -7.06 1.31 20.19
C SER A 114 -6.47 -0.07 19.87
N GLU A 115 -6.94 -1.09 20.58
CA GLU A 115 -6.89 -2.46 20.08
C GLU A 115 -7.61 -2.58 18.71
N PRO A 116 -7.26 -3.59 17.87
CA PRO A 116 -7.91 -3.77 16.56
C PRO A 116 -9.42 -3.95 16.68
N LEU A 117 -10.16 -3.14 15.93
CA LEU A 117 -11.61 -3.15 15.89
C LEU A 117 -12.09 -3.93 14.67
N ALA A 118 -12.84 -5.00 14.93
CA ALA A 118 -13.49 -5.75 13.86
C ALA A 118 -14.63 -4.93 13.27
N LEU A 119 -14.59 -4.73 11.95
CA LEU A 119 -15.72 -4.17 11.21
C LEU A 119 -16.92 -5.13 11.28
N THR A 120 -18.12 -4.59 11.31
CA THR A 120 -19.35 -5.38 11.20
C THR A 120 -20.13 -4.98 9.94
N GLU A 121 -21.25 -5.64 9.67
CA GLU A 121 -22.14 -5.28 8.56
C GLU A 121 -22.91 -3.97 8.81
N LYS A 122 -22.90 -3.46 10.04
CA LYS A 122 -23.58 -2.23 10.43
C LYS A 122 -22.59 -1.21 10.94
N GLU A 123 -22.88 0.07 10.71
CA GLU A 123 -22.05 1.15 11.23
C GLU A 123 -22.00 1.10 12.76
N GLN A 124 -20.80 1.25 13.32
CA GLN A 124 -20.59 1.24 14.76
C GLN A 124 -20.17 2.64 15.21
N LYS A 125 -20.93 3.22 16.14
CA LYS A 125 -20.59 4.53 16.73
C LYS A 125 -19.57 4.36 17.85
N VAL A 126 -18.33 4.74 17.59
CA VAL A 126 -17.30 4.78 18.63
C VAL A 126 -17.43 6.08 19.41
N THR A 127 -17.51 5.98 20.73
CA THR A 127 -17.60 7.15 21.62
C THR A 127 -16.32 7.27 22.44
N ILE A 128 -15.69 8.44 22.38
CA ILE A 128 -14.55 8.82 23.21
C ILE A 128 -15.05 9.78 24.29
N THR A 129 -14.74 9.50 25.56
CA THR A 129 -15.18 10.34 26.68
C THR A 129 -14.06 10.66 27.65
N LEU A 130 -14.09 11.89 28.18
CA LEU A 130 -13.35 12.30 29.37
C LEU A 130 -14.33 12.85 30.42
N PRO A 131 -14.20 12.43 31.68
CA PRO A 131 -15.16 12.80 32.72
C PRO A 131 -15.07 14.30 33.05
N LYS A 132 -16.21 14.85 33.49
CA LYS A 132 -16.25 16.17 34.13
C LYS A 132 -15.23 16.20 35.28
N GLY A 133 -14.48 17.30 35.38
CA GLY A 133 -13.49 17.47 36.43
C GLY A 133 -12.12 16.84 36.16
N PHE A 134 -11.91 16.16 35.03
CA PHE A 134 -10.56 15.76 34.57
C PHE A 134 -9.63 16.99 34.48
N ARG A 135 -8.40 16.90 34.99
CA ARG A 135 -7.51 18.06 35.21
C ARG A 135 -6.25 18.00 34.36
N CYS A 136 -5.76 19.18 33.98
CA CYS A 136 -4.41 19.36 33.46
C CYS A 136 -3.37 19.37 34.60
N VAL A 137 -2.10 19.24 34.25
CA VAL A 137 -0.97 19.35 35.18
C VAL A 137 -1.01 20.70 35.88
N ASN A 138 -0.87 20.70 37.20
CA ASN A 138 -0.92 21.87 38.08
C ASN A 138 -2.22 22.70 38.04
N GLY A 139 -3.27 22.23 37.35
CA GLY A 139 -4.56 22.90 37.28
C GLY A 139 -5.48 22.52 38.43
N GLN A 140 -6.12 23.51 39.04
CA GLN A 140 -7.07 23.27 40.14
C GLN A 140 -8.47 22.95 39.63
N MET A 141 -8.84 23.52 38.49
CA MET A 141 -10.14 23.38 37.86
C MET A 141 -10.06 22.41 36.67
N GLY A 142 -10.78 21.29 36.75
CA GLY A 142 -10.87 20.35 35.64
C GLY A 142 -11.87 20.74 34.56
N LEU A 143 -12.19 19.83 33.63
CA LEU A 143 -13.20 20.04 32.60
C LEU A 143 -14.54 20.49 33.20
N ALA A 144 -15.17 21.49 32.59
CA ALA A 144 -16.42 22.05 33.08
C ALA A 144 -17.60 21.06 32.97
N GLY A 145 -17.57 20.20 31.95
CA GLY A 145 -18.52 19.12 31.72
C GLY A 145 -17.80 17.84 31.26
N GLU A 146 -18.56 16.76 31.11
CA GLU A 146 -18.06 15.56 30.42
C GLU A 146 -17.77 15.94 28.97
N TYR A 147 -16.58 15.58 28.49
CA TYR A 147 -16.27 15.66 27.09
C TYR A 147 -16.72 14.36 26.43
N ARG A 148 -17.48 14.48 25.34
CA ARG A 148 -17.97 13.34 24.55
C ARG A 148 -17.76 13.65 23.07
N TYR A 149 -16.98 12.80 22.41
CA TYR A 149 -16.76 12.83 20.98
C TYR A 149 -17.26 11.52 20.36
N GLN A 150 -17.93 11.59 19.21
CA GLN A 150 -18.44 10.42 18.50
C GLN A 150 -17.91 10.38 17.08
N THR A 151 -17.46 9.19 16.66
CA THR A 151 -17.08 8.91 15.28
C THR A 151 -17.73 7.60 14.82
N ILE A 152 -17.75 7.38 13.51
CA ILE A 152 -18.34 6.19 12.90
C ILE A 152 -17.20 5.28 12.44
N LEU A 153 -17.12 4.09 13.05
CA LEU A 153 -16.39 2.98 12.49
C LEU A 153 -17.22 2.44 11.31
N GLY A 154 -16.58 2.34 10.15
CA GLY A 154 -17.23 1.92 8.91
C GLY A 154 -17.78 0.49 8.97
N VAL A 155 -18.24 0.01 7.81
CA VAL A 155 -18.77 -1.35 7.66
C VAL A 155 -17.85 -2.22 6.82
N LYS A 156 -17.94 -3.53 7.03
CA LYS A 156 -17.41 -4.49 6.06
C LYS A 156 -18.06 -4.23 4.70
N LYS A 157 -17.27 -4.29 3.64
CA LYS A 157 -17.75 -4.16 2.27
C LYS A 157 -17.65 -5.52 1.57
N PRO A 158 -18.64 -5.87 0.72
CA PRO A 158 -18.54 -7.05 -0.13
C PRO A 158 -17.27 -6.99 -0.98
N LEU A 159 -16.68 -8.17 -1.22
CA LEU A 159 -15.57 -8.33 -2.15
C LEU A 159 -15.90 -7.66 -3.50
N LYS A 160 -14.96 -6.88 -4.01
CA LYS A 160 -15.00 -6.29 -5.34
C LYS A 160 -13.78 -6.68 -6.12
N ILE A 161 -13.99 -6.93 -7.41
CA ILE A 161 -12.91 -7.07 -8.38
C ILE A 161 -12.54 -5.69 -8.88
N ILE A 162 -11.29 -5.29 -8.66
CA ILE A 162 -10.76 -3.99 -9.07
C ILE A 162 -10.31 -4.07 -10.53
N ASN A 163 -9.53 -5.10 -10.86
CA ASN A 163 -9.13 -5.39 -12.24
C ASN A 163 -8.79 -6.89 -12.40
N ALA A 164 -8.72 -7.32 -13.65
CA ALA A 164 -8.15 -8.59 -14.05
C ALA A 164 -7.19 -8.32 -15.20
N THR A 165 -5.95 -8.78 -15.09
CA THR A 165 -4.91 -8.51 -16.08
C THR A 165 -4.20 -9.80 -16.47
N LEU A 166 -3.96 -9.97 -17.76
CA LEU A 166 -3.07 -11.00 -18.26
C LEU A 166 -1.62 -10.60 -17.95
N LYS A 167 -0.84 -11.56 -17.49
CA LYS A 167 0.60 -11.46 -17.30
C LYS A 167 1.25 -12.66 -17.97
N GLY A 168 2.50 -12.51 -18.38
CA GLY A 168 3.25 -13.62 -18.92
C GLY A 168 4.75 -13.37 -18.97
N GLU A 169 5.51 -14.45 -18.87
CA GLU A 169 6.96 -14.48 -18.95
C GLU A 169 7.40 -15.82 -19.56
N ASN A 170 8.37 -15.80 -20.49
CA ASN A 170 8.93 -17.02 -21.12
C ASN A 170 7.85 -18.00 -21.62
N SER A 171 6.86 -17.49 -22.34
CA SER A 171 5.73 -18.28 -22.88
C SER A 171 4.83 -18.95 -21.83
N LYS A 172 4.92 -18.53 -20.56
CA LYS A 172 3.96 -18.91 -19.51
C LYS A 172 3.06 -17.73 -19.20
N TYR A 173 1.76 -17.96 -19.16
CA TYR A 173 0.76 -16.93 -18.91
C TYR A 173 0.01 -17.20 -17.60
N TRP A 174 -0.41 -16.13 -16.94
CA TRP A 174 -1.28 -16.19 -15.78
C TRP A 174 -2.21 -14.97 -15.75
N ILE A 175 -3.36 -15.12 -15.12
CA ILE A 175 -4.30 -14.02 -14.91
C ILE A 175 -4.12 -13.53 -13.47
N ALA A 176 -3.79 -12.26 -13.32
CA ALA A 176 -3.66 -11.58 -12.05
C ALA A 176 -4.90 -10.70 -11.80
N ILE A 177 -5.65 -11.00 -10.74
CA ILE A 177 -6.93 -10.38 -10.41
C ILE A 177 -6.76 -9.60 -9.12
N GLN A 178 -6.80 -8.27 -9.21
CA GLN A 178 -6.76 -7.41 -8.02
C GLN A 178 -8.15 -7.35 -7.40
N CYS A 179 -8.22 -7.70 -6.12
CA CYS A 179 -9.43 -7.63 -5.31
C CYS A 179 -9.37 -6.45 -4.33
N SER A 180 -10.52 -6.07 -3.78
CA SER A 180 -10.61 -5.09 -2.69
C SER A 180 -10.29 -5.69 -1.32
N GLU A 181 -10.32 -7.02 -1.20
CA GLU A 181 -10.17 -7.80 0.01
C GLU A 181 -9.52 -9.14 -0.36
N GLN A 182 -8.86 -9.79 0.60
CA GLN A 182 -8.28 -11.12 0.39
C GLN A 182 -9.37 -12.17 0.17
N VAL A 183 -9.17 -13.00 -0.86
CA VAL A 183 -10.02 -14.14 -1.19
C VAL A 183 -9.59 -15.37 -0.39
N ASP A 184 -10.53 -16.24 -0.04
CA ASP A 184 -10.20 -17.54 0.53
C ASP A 184 -9.61 -18.48 -0.53
N ALA A 185 -8.31 -18.79 -0.39
CA ALA A 185 -7.57 -19.58 -1.37
C ALA A 185 -8.07 -21.03 -1.50
N GLU A 186 -8.58 -21.63 -0.42
CA GLU A 186 -9.00 -23.03 -0.41
C GLU A 186 -10.29 -23.25 -1.21
N THR A 187 -11.14 -22.22 -1.26
CA THR A 187 -12.47 -22.30 -1.89
C THR A 187 -12.56 -21.56 -3.22
N ALA A 188 -11.64 -20.62 -3.50
CA ALA A 188 -11.66 -19.76 -4.67
C ALA A 188 -11.84 -20.51 -6.00
N ALA A 189 -11.13 -21.63 -6.18
CA ALA A 189 -11.16 -22.39 -7.43
C ALA A 189 -12.58 -22.84 -7.84
N GLY A 190 -13.45 -23.15 -6.87
CA GLY A 190 -14.83 -23.57 -7.13
C GLY A 190 -15.75 -22.46 -7.65
N PHE A 191 -15.32 -21.20 -7.59
CA PHE A 191 -16.07 -20.03 -8.06
C PHE A 191 -15.51 -19.46 -9.37
N ILE A 192 -14.48 -20.08 -9.94
CA ILE A 192 -13.80 -19.62 -11.14
C ILE A 192 -14.20 -20.51 -12.31
N GLU A 193 -14.72 -19.88 -13.36
CA GLU A 193 -15.02 -20.54 -14.63
C GLU A 193 -14.22 -19.85 -15.74
N ILE A 194 -13.56 -20.66 -16.57
CA ILE A 194 -12.82 -20.19 -17.75
C ILE A 194 -13.36 -20.93 -18.98
N LYS A 195 -13.69 -20.18 -20.04
CA LYS A 195 -14.10 -20.74 -21.33
C LYS A 195 -13.17 -20.24 -22.45
N PRO A 196 -12.55 -21.13 -23.26
CA PRO A 196 -12.68 -22.59 -23.24
C PRO A 196 -12.18 -23.23 -21.93
N GLN A 197 -12.74 -24.40 -21.60
CA GLN A 197 -12.43 -25.08 -20.34
C GLN A 197 -10.97 -25.54 -20.36
N ILE A 198 -10.22 -25.14 -19.32
CA ILE A 198 -8.82 -25.49 -19.11
C ILE A 198 -8.60 -25.87 -17.66
N ASP A 199 -7.58 -26.67 -17.40
CA ASP A 199 -7.12 -26.93 -16.03
C ASP A 199 -6.33 -25.73 -15.53
N PHE A 200 -6.57 -25.32 -14.28
CA PHE A 200 -5.87 -24.19 -13.67
C PHE A 200 -5.59 -24.41 -12.19
N GLN A 201 -4.65 -23.65 -11.68
CA GLN A 201 -4.34 -23.53 -10.26
C GLN A 201 -4.58 -22.09 -9.81
N VAL A 202 -4.94 -21.96 -8.54
CA VAL A 202 -5.22 -20.67 -7.91
C VAL A 202 -4.22 -20.45 -6.79
N GLU A 203 -3.62 -19.27 -6.78
CA GLU A 203 -2.80 -18.78 -5.70
C GLU A 203 -3.37 -17.44 -5.21
N VAL A 204 -3.32 -17.20 -3.90
CA VAL A 204 -3.74 -15.92 -3.33
C VAL A 204 -2.57 -15.32 -2.57
N GLU A 205 -2.19 -14.10 -2.95
CA GLU A 205 -1.20 -13.30 -2.25
C GLU A 205 -1.84 -11.97 -1.84
N LYS A 206 -2.20 -11.84 -0.56
CA LYS A 206 -2.97 -10.70 -0.03
C LYS A 206 -4.25 -10.48 -0.86
N GLU A 207 -4.45 -9.30 -1.43
CA GLU A 207 -5.60 -8.97 -2.26
C GLU A 207 -5.42 -9.37 -3.74
N LEU A 208 -4.36 -10.10 -4.09
CA LEU A 208 -4.11 -10.59 -5.44
C LEU A 208 -4.51 -12.06 -5.56
N LEU A 209 -5.46 -12.34 -6.44
CA LEU A 209 -5.86 -13.69 -6.85
C LEU A 209 -5.18 -14.01 -8.19
N VAL A 210 -4.36 -15.06 -8.22
CA VAL A 210 -3.56 -15.44 -9.38
C VAL A 210 -4.05 -16.78 -9.92
N ILE A 211 -4.40 -16.82 -11.19
CA ILE A 211 -4.80 -18.03 -11.91
C ILE A 211 -3.69 -18.44 -12.86
N LYS A 212 -3.09 -19.60 -12.61
CA LYS A 212 -2.01 -20.17 -13.44
C LYS A 212 -2.51 -21.38 -14.22
N SER A 213 -2.12 -21.46 -15.49
CA SER A 213 -2.35 -22.64 -16.30
C SER A 213 -1.27 -22.77 -17.37
N ASN A 214 -0.83 -24.00 -17.64
CA ASN A 214 0.03 -24.31 -18.78
C ASN A 214 -0.77 -24.51 -20.08
N GLN A 215 -2.10 -24.41 -20.02
CA GLN A 215 -2.99 -24.61 -21.17
C GLN A 215 -3.43 -23.28 -21.80
N PHE A 216 -3.01 -22.13 -21.27
CA PHE A 216 -3.20 -20.84 -21.93
C PHE A 216 -2.41 -20.78 -23.24
N LYS A 217 -3.09 -20.41 -24.33
CA LYS A 217 -2.51 -20.31 -25.67
C LYS A 217 -2.58 -18.89 -26.19
N ALA A 218 -1.47 -18.44 -26.77
CA ALA A 218 -1.43 -17.19 -27.52
C ALA A 218 -2.38 -17.24 -28.72
N GLY A 219 -3.00 -16.10 -29.04
CA GLY A 219 -4.03 -15.97 -30.07
C GLY A 219 -5.43 -16.43 -29.67
N GLU A 220 -5.65 -16.87 -28.43
CA GLU A 220 -6.97 -17.29 -27.94
C GLU A 220 -7.63 -16.26 -27.00
N ASN A 221 -8.96 -16.31 -26.96
CA ASN A 221 -9.78 -15.52 -26.04
C ASN A 221 -10.34 -16.43 -24.95
N TYR A 222 -10.19 -16.02 -23.69
CA TYR A 222 -10.72 -16.72 -22.54
C TYR A 222 -11.78 -15.87 -21.84
N ASN A 223 -13.01 -16.38 -21.76
CA ASN A 223 -14.04 -15.77 -20.93
C ASN A 223 -13.82 -16.22 -19.49
N LEU A 224 -13.34 -15.31 -18.66
CA LEU A 224 -13.20 -15.49 -17.22
C LEU A 224 -14.49 -15.06 -16.54
N ARG A 225 -15.07 -15.94 -15.72
CA ARG A 225 -16.18 -15.65 -14.83
C ARG A 225 -15.78 -15.98 -13.39
N LEU A 226 -15.97 -15.03 -12.50
CA LEU A 226 -15.95 -15.23 -11.05
C LEU A 226 -17.40 -15.19 -10.57
N ASN A 227 -17.88 -16.30 -10.02
CA ASN A 227 -19.25 -16.41 -9.55
C ASN A 227 -19.48 -15.60 -8.28
N SER A 228 -20.66 -14.98 -8.20
CA SER A 228 -21.19 -14.43 -6.96
C SER A 228 -21.15 -15.50 -5.86
N GLY A 229 -20.90 -15.04 -4.64
CA GLY A 229 -20.63 -15.94 -3.52
C GLY A 229 -19.14 -16.27 -3.32
N LEU A 230 -18.22 -15.86 -4.22
CA LEU A 230 -16.78 -16.02 -4.03
C LEU A 230 -16.36 -15.50 -2.64
N PRO A 231 -15.88 -16.35 -1.72
CA PRO A 231 -15.63 -15.97 -0.34
C PRO A 231 -14.42 -15.04 -0.19
N ALA A 232 -14.60 -13.98 0.59
CA ALA A 232 -13.50 -13.17 1.10
C ALA A 232 -13.22 -13.51 2.57
N VAL A 233 -11.98 -13.32 3.00
CA VAL A 233 -11.55 -13.55 4.39
C VAL A 233 -12.32 -12.66 5.37
N ASN A 234 -12.77 -11.49 4.93
CA ASN A 234 -13.61 -10.61 5.74
C ASN A 234 -15.06 -11.15 5.93
N GLY A 235 -15.42 -12.27 5.30
CA GLY A 235 -16.72 -12.92 5.41
C GLY A 235 -17.83 -12.33 4.53
N LEU A 236 -17.55 -11.29 3.73
CA LEU A 236 -18.51 -10.74 2.77
C LEU A 236 -18.13 -11.13 1.34
N PRO A 237 -18.85 -12.08 0.73
CA PRO A 237 -18.48 -12.61 -0.57
C PRO A 237 -18.70 -11.62 -1.72
N LEU A 238 -18.22 -11.99 -2.90
CA LEU A 238 -18.49 -11.26 -4.14
C LEU A 238 -20.01 -11.16 -4.37
N ALA A 239 -20.52 -9.93 -4.42
CA ALA A 239 -21.97 -9.70 -4.42
C ALA A 239 -22.67 -10.08 -5.74
N LYS A 240 -21.95 -10.02 -6.87
CA LYS A 240 -22.46 -10.28 -8.21
C LYS A 240 -21.37 -10.92 -9.06
N ASP A 241 -21.78 -11.72 -10.03
CA ASP A 241 -20.83 -12.33 -10.96
C ASP A 241 -19.97 -11.27 -11.64
N PHE A 242 -18.68 -11.53 -11.74
CA PHE A 242 -17.74 -10.75 -12.53
C PHE A 242 -17.39 -11.53 -13.78
N VAL A 243 -17.59 -10.93 -14.95
CA VAL A 243 -17.31 -11.56 -16.25
C VAL A 243 -16.42 -10.63 -17.06
N THR A 244 -15.31 -11.15 -17.58
CA THR A 244 -14.41 -10.41 -18.46
C THR A 244 -13.84 -11.35 -19.53
N VAL A 245 -13.52 -10.78 -20.68
CA VAL A 245 -12.74 -11.47 -21.71
C VAL A 245 -11.27 -11.14 -21.50
N ILE A 246 -10.44 -12.17 -21.43
CA ILE A 246 -8.98 -12.07 -21.42
C ILE A 246 -8.50 -12.51 -22.81
N THR A 247 -7.93 -11.58 -23.55
CA THR A 247 -7.36 -11.84 -24.88
C THR A 247 -5.86 -12.07 -24.74
N LEU A 248 -5.40 -13.24 -25.14
CA LEU A 248 -3.98 -13.50 -25.34
C LEU A 248 -3.67 -13.20 -26.79
N GLU A 249 -2.87 -12.16 -27.03
CA GLU A 249 -2.47 -11.78 -28.38
C GLU A 249 -1.58 -12.85 -29.03
N ASP A 250 -1.47 -12.80 -30.35
CA ASP A 250 -0.52 -13.64 -31.08
C ASP A 250 0.91 -13.30 -30.65
N MET A 251 1.80 -14.29 -30.67
CA MET A 251 3.22 -14.05 -30.41
C MET A 251 3.79 -13.17 -31.53
N GLU A 252 4.63 -12.19 -31.17
CA GLU A 252 5.36 -11.43 -32.19
C GLU A 252 6.24 -12.38 -33.02
N PRO A 253 6.36 -12.17 -34.35
CA PRO A 253 7.27 -12.93 -35.18
C PRO A 253 8.71 -12.89 -34.63
N GLY A 254 9.29 -14.07 -34.44
CA GLY A 254 10.60 -14.23 -33.82
C GLY A 254 11.46 -15.19 -34.60
N LEU A 255 12.75 -14.84 -34.72
CA LEU A 255 13.79 -15.65 -35.34
C LEU A 255 15.06 -15.52 -34.51
N ASN A 256 15.57 -16.65 -34.02
CA ASN A 256 16.84 -16.71 -33.31
C ASN A 256 17.57 -18.01 -33.65
N PHE A 257 18.88 -18.05 -33.43
CA PHE A 257 19.58 -19.32 -33.24
C PHE A 257 19.28 -19.85 -31.84
N ASN A 258 19.16 -21.17 -31.69
CA ASN A 258 18.95 -21.82 -30.39
C ASN A 258 20.18 -21.76 -29.46
N SER A 259 21.27 -21.16 -29.93
CA SER A 259 22.49 -20.89 -29.21
C SER A 259 23.18 -19.68 -29.83
N ALA A 260 23.82 -18.85 -29.01
CA ALA A 260 24.68 -17.77 -29.50
C ALA A 260 25.80 -18.31 -30.41
N GLY A 261 26.31 -19.51 -30.11
CA GLY A 261 27.35 -20.20 -30.88
C GLY A 261 28.68 -19.45 -30.93
N ARG A 262 29.81 -20.18 -31.01
CA ARG A 262 31.12 -19.55 -31.29
C ARG A 262 32.03 -20.44 -32.12
N TYR A 263 32.04 -21.75 -31.83
CA TYR A 263 32.78 -22.74 -32.61
C TYR A 263 31.91 -23.97 -32.87
N LEU A 264 31.84 -24.38 -34.14
CA LEU A 264 31.22 -25.63 -34.54
C LEU A 264 32.32 -26.67 -34.74
N SER A 265 32.35 -27.70 -33.87
CA SER A 265 33.37 -28.73 -33.95
C SER A 265 33.22 -29.57 -35.22
N SER A 266 34.33 -29.77 -35.95
CA SER A 266 34.38 -30.62 -37.14
C SER A 266 34.06 -32.11 -36.87
N LYS A 267 34.00 -32.51 -35.59
CA LYS A 267 33.63 -33.87 -35.17
C LYS A 267 32.17 -33.98 -34.70
N GLY A 268 31.42 -32.89 -34.67
CA GLY A 268 30.01 -32.87 -34.28
C GLY A 268 29.05 -33.10 -35.46
N TYR A 269 27.76 -32.93 -35.22
CA TYR A 269 26.72 -33.05 -36.25
C TYR A 269 26.67 -31.88 -37.24
N LEU A 270 27.42 -30.80 -36.97
CA LEU A 270 27.53 -29.61 -37.81
C LEU A 270 26.17 -28.96 -38.15
N ASN A 271 25.16 -29.13 -37.30
CA ASN A 271 23.86 -28.49 -37.42
C ASN A 271 23.79 -27.20 -36.57
N LEU A 272 22.96 -26.26 -37.01
CA LEU A 272 22.62 -25.03 -36.31
C LEU A 272 21.11 -25.00 -36.14
N GLY A 273 20.65 -25.05 -34.89
CA GLY A 273 19.22 -24.97 -34.61
C GLY A 273 18.73 -23.54 -34.77
N LEU A 274 17.71 -23.35 -35.59
CA LEU A 274 16.97 -22.10 -35.71
C LEU A 274 15.68 -22.23 -34.91
N GLU A 275 15.43 -21.30 -34.00
CA GLU A 275 14.15 -21.14 -33.32
C GLU A 275 13.34 -20.07 -34.04
N THR A 276 12.12 -20.45 -34.44
CA THR A 276 11.21 -19.56 -35.15
C THR A 276 9.83 -19.59 -34.52
N VAL A 277 9.15 -18.45 -34.53
CA VAL A 277 7.73 -18.33 -34.16
C VAL A 277 7.06 -17.35 -35.10
N ASN A 278 5.92 -17.73 -35.67
CA ASN A 278 5.16 -16.87 -36.60
C ASN A 278 6.00 -16.28 -37.76
N VAL A 279 6.99 -17.04 -38.24
CA VAL A 279 7.81 -16.69 -39.42
C VAL A 279 7.51 -17.66 -40.55
N GLU A 280 7.24 -17.14 -41.75
CA GLU A 280 6.97 -17.95 -42.96
C GLU A 280 8.24 -18.27 -43.75
N ARG A 281 9.20 -17.34 -43.79
CA ARG A 281 10.41 -17.46 -44.59
C ARG A 281 11.59 -16.81 -43.88
N VAL A 282 12.70 -17.52 -43.83
CA VAL A 282 13.98 -17.06 -43.31
C VAL A 282 14.97 -17.00 -44.47
N ASN A 283 15.68 -15.88 -44.61
CA ASN A 283 16.83 -15.82 -45.51
C ASN A 283 18.08 -16.18 -44.70
N LEU A 284 18.72 -17.31 -45.03
CA LEU A 284 19.98 -17.73 -44.43
C LEU A 284 21.14 -17.30 -45.33
N GLU A 285 22.04 -16.48 -44.78
CA GLU A 285 23.29 -16.10 -45.42
C GLU A 285 24.48 -16.72 -44.69
N ILE A 286 25.33 -17.41 -45.44
CA ILE A 286 26.61 -17.94 -44.94
C ILE A 286 27.71 -17.11 -45.58
N SER A 287 28.51 -16.45 -44.73
CA SER A 287 29.66 -15.65 -45.15
C SER A 287 30.97 -16.28 -44.69
N GLN A 288 31.95 -16.35 -45.59
CA GLN A 288 33.31 -16.77 -45.30
C GLN A 288 34.17 -15.54 -45.03
N ILE A 289 34.76 -15.47 -43.82
CA ILE A 289 35.78 -14.47 -43.49
C ILE A 289 37.09 -14.84 -44.21
N TYR A 290 37.75 -13.87 -44.85
CA TYR A 290 39.04 -14.12 -45.50
C TYR A 290 40.11 -14.49 -44.47
N ALA A 291 41.05 -15.37 -44.83
CA ALA A 291 42.08 -15.86 -43.91
C ALA A 291 42.90 -14.71 -43.30
N ASN A 292 43.22 -13.68 -44.07
CA ASN A 292 43.93 -12.48 -43.62
C ASN A 292 43.09 -11.55 -42.72
N ASN A 293 41.77 -11.74 -42.64
CA ASN A 293 40.84 -10.93 -41.87
C ASN A 293 40.33 -11.61 -40.58
N ILE A 294 40.75 -12.85 -40.28
CA ILE A 294 40.32 -13.58 -39.08
C ILE A 294 40.73 -12.84 -37.80
N ILE A 295 41.97 -12.38 -37.69
CA ILE A 295 42.45 -11.66 -36.50
C ILE A 295 41.71 -10.32 -36.30
N PRO A 296 41.58 -9.46 -37.33
CA PRO A 296 40.72 -8.27 -37.25
C PRO A 296 39.29 -8.57 -36.81
N PHE A 297 38.67 -9.62 -37.36
CA PHE A 297 37.31 -10.04 -37.02
C PHE A 297 37.17 -10.44 -35.54
N LEU A 298 38.07 -11.29 -35.04
CA LEU A 298 38.03 -11.73 -33.63
C LEU A 298 38.26 -10.58 -32.66
N ASN A 299 39.23 -9.70 -32.95
CA ASN A 299 39.50 -8.52 -32.13
C ASN A 299 38.30 -7.57 -32.05
N GLN A 300 37.54 -7.46 -33.14
CA GLN A 300 36.35 -6.63 -33.19
C GLN A 300 35.22 -7.20 -32.31
N LEU A 301 34.98 -8.51 -32.36
CA LEU A 301 34.01 -9.18 -31.49
C LEU A 301 34.36 -8.97 -30.01
N ASP A 302 35.63 -9.15 -29.65
CA ASP A 302 36.10 -8.99 -28.28
C ASP A 302 36.03 -7.52 -27.82
N TYR A 303 36.33 -6.54 -28.69
CA TYR A 303 36.24 -5.12 -28.36
C TYR A 303 34.81 -4.68 -28.00
N TYR A 304 33.81 -5.21 -28.70
CA TYR A 304 32.40 -4.90 -28.43
C TYR A 304 31.75 -5.85 -27.43
N ASN A 305 32.47 -6.87 -26.95
CA ASN A 305 31.95 -7.96 -26.13
C ASN A 305 30.67 -8.58 -26.75
N GLN A 306 30.74 -8.87 -28.05
CA GLN A 306 29.64 -9.42 -28.85
C GLN A 306 30.05 -10.76 -29.46
N ASP A 307 29.10 -11.68 -29.56
CA ASP A 307 29.27 -12.96 -30.25
C ASP A 307 28.80 -12.92 -31.72
N TYR A 308 28.44 -11.73 -32.22
CA TYR A 308 27.91 -11.52 -33.58
C TYR A 308 28.51 -10.29 -34.25
N CYS A 309 28.45 -10.23 -35.58
CA CYS A 309 28.82 -9.06 -36.38
C CYS A 309 27.63 -8.60 -37.23
N TYR A 310 27.57 -7.31 -37.51
CA TYR A 310 26.48 -6.76 -38.33
C TYR A 310 26.74 -7.01 -39.82
N ASN A 311 25.66 -7.20 -40.58
CA ASN A 311 25.76 -7.47 -42.02
C ASN A 311 26.48 -6.34 -42.79
N SER A 312 26.50 -5.11 -42.26
CA SER A 312 27.25 -3.98 -42.84
C SER A 312 28.78 -4.13 -42.77
N GLN A 313 29.28 -4.99 -41.88
CA GLN A 313 30.73 -5.19 -41.64
C GLN A 313 31.27 -6.38 -42.45
N LEU A 314 30.42 -7.37 -42.72
CA LEU A 314 30.78 -8.59 -43.44
C LEU A 314 31.42 -8.34 -44.83
N PRO A 315 30.96 -7.37 -45.65
CA PRO A 315 31.57 -7.09 -46.96
C PRO A 315 33.04 -6.69 -46.92
N TYR A 316 33.52 -6.13 -45.81
CA TYR A 316 34.93 -5.72 -45.65
C TYR A 316 35.81 -6.85 -45.09
N LEU A 317 35.21 -7.81 -44.39
CA LEU A 317 35.92 -8.88 -43.69
C LEU A 317 35.90 -10.20 -44.47
N GLY A 318 34.92 -10.41 -45.34
CA GLY A 318 34.73 -11.67 -46.02
C GLY A 318 33.92 -11.55 -47.31
N LYS A 319 33.33 -12.68 -47.71
CA LYS A 319 32.41 -12.79 -48.84
C LYS A 319 31.24 -13.69 -48.49
N LEU A 320 30.07 -13.36 -49.01
CA LEU A 320 28.93 -14.27 -49.04
C LEU A 320 29.29 -15.51 -49.87
N VAL A 321 29.09 -16.70 -49.30
CA VAL A 321 29.34 -17.98 -49.98
C VAL A 321 28.07 -18.76 -50.26
N LYS A 322 27.00 -18.50 -49.50
CA LYS A 322 25.68 -19.10 -49.72
C LYS A 322 24.60 -18.13 -49.25
N SER A 323 23.52 -17.99 -50.03
CA SER A 323 22.26 -17.41 -49.56
C SER A 323 21.15 -18.32 -50.03
N GLU A 324 20.27 -18.70 -49.11
CA GLU A 324 19.11 -19.54 -49.42
C GLU A 324 17.91 -19.11 -48.58
N ASN A 325 16.72 -19.25 -49.17
CA ASN A 325 15.48 -19.08 -48.43
C ASN A 325 15.10 -20.42 -47.83
N ILE A 326 14.90 -20.43 -46.51
CA ILE A 326 14.40 -21.57 -45.76
C ILE A 326 12.97 -21.25 -45.38
N GLU A 327 12.09 -22.21 -45.59
CA GLU A 327 10.71 -22.17 -45.11
C GLU A 327 10.65 -23.09 -43.88
N PRO A 328 10.86 -22.56 -42.65
CA PRO A 328 10.82 -23.37 -41.45
C PRO A 328 9.43 -23.97 -41.27
N VAL A 329 9.36 -25.10 -40.59
CA VAL A 329 8.06 -25.64 -40.15
C VAL A 329 7.43 -24.57 -39.25
N SER A 330 6.36 -23.96 -39.73
CA SER A 330 5.69 -22.85 -39.05
C SER A 330 4.41 -23.36 -38.42
N ALA A 331 4.32 -23.22 -37.10
CA ALA A 331 3.09 -23.41 -36.35
C ALA A 331 2.74 -22.08 -35.69
N LYS A 332 1.49 -21.65 -35.85
CA LYS A 332 1.04 -20.35 -35.32
C LYS A 332 1.18 -20.37 -33.79
N ASN A 333 1.86 -19.36 -33.24
CA ASN A 333 2.09 -19.16 -31.81
C ASN A 333 2.82 -20.32 -31.12
N GLU A 334 3.64 -21.07 -31.87
CA GLU A 334 4.49 -22.13 -31.35
C GLU A 334 5.93 -21.88 -31.77
N VAL A 335 6.86 -22.00 -30.81
CA VAL A 335 8.29 -21.93 -31.09
C VAL A 335 8.70 -23.27 -31.67
N VAL A 336 9.16 -23.25 -32.92
CA VAL A 336 9.67 -24.43 -33.62
C VAL A 336 11.17 -24.32 -33.77
N THR A 337 11.88 -25.37 -33.35
CA THR A 337 13.32 -25.52 -33.57
C THR A 337 13.56 -26.38 -34.80
N THR A 338 14.35 -25.90 -35.76
CA THR A 338 14.75 -26.70 -36.91
C THR A 338 15.63 -27.88 -36.46
N PRO A 339 15.53 -29.06 -37.13
CA PRO A 339 16.33 -30.25 -36.82
C PRO A 339 17.85 -30.03 -36.85
#